data_AF-A0A1F8VVT8-F1
#
_entry.id   AF-A0A1F8VVT8-F1
#
_cell.length_a   1.000
_cell.length_b   1.000
_cell.length_c   1.000
_cell.angle_alpha   90.00
_cell.angle_beta   90.00
_cell.angle_gamma   90.00
#
_symmetry.space_group_name_H-M   'P 1'
#
loop_
_entity.id
_entity.type
_entity.pdbx_description
1 polymer ?
#
loop_
_entity_poly.entity_id
_entity_poly.type
_entity_poly.pdbx_seq_one_letter_code
_entity_poly.pdbx_strand_id
1 'polypeptide(L)'
;MNSKYTAVITLALAALAAGNALAAGPAAAKTRAEVQAELLEAQRSGDLVDLGTGQKLNELYPNRYPAKVAAPSRSRAEVNAELLEAQRTGDIADLGTGQKLNEIYPNRYPAKAAAPSRSRADVNAELREARRTGDIVDLGTGKKLNELYPNRYPTKG
;
A
#
# COMPACT_ATOMS: atom_id res chain seq x y z
N MET A 1 -14.48 61.54 3.95
CA MET A 1 -14.72 60.12 4.30
C MET A 1 -13.44 59.60 4.97
N ASN A 2 -13.48 59.26 6.25
CA ASN A 2 -12.27 59.12 7.06
C ASN A 2 -11.50 57.84 6.70
N SER A 3 -10.22 57.99 6.33
CA SER A 3 -9.28 56.93 5.89
C SER A 3 -9.11 55.74 6.86
N LYS A 4 -9.55 55.92 8.10
CA LYS A 4 -9.58 54.88 9.14
C LYS A 4 -10.60 53.78 8.83
N TYR A 5 -11.74 54.11 8.23
CA TYR A 5 -12.78 53.13 7.92
C TYR A 5 -12.44 52.30 6.68
N THR A 6 -11.77 52.89 5.69
CA THR A 6 -11.31 52.18 4.50
C THR A 6 -10.25 51.14 4.83
N ALA A 7 -9.31 51.45 5.74
CA ALA A 7 -8.25 50.52 6.15
C ALA A 7 -8.81 49.28 6.89
N VAL A 8 -9.83 49.47 7.73
CA VAL A 8 -10.46 48.37 8.47
C VAL A 8 -11.26 47.46 7.54
N ILE A 9 -11.98 48.02 6.57
CA ILE A 9 -12.72 47.24 5.58
C ILE A 9 -11.78 46.44 4.67
N THR A 10 -10.65 47.03 4.24
CA THR A 10 -9.66 46.30 3.44
C THR A 10 -8.98 45.18 4.23
N LEU A 11 -8.69 45.37 5.52
CA LEU A 11 -8.08 44.34 6.36
C LEU A 11 -9.06 43.18 6.65
N ALA A 12 -10.35 43.48 6.81
CA ALA A 12 -11.40 42.48 6.98
C ALA A 12 -11.63 41.63 5.72
N LEU A 13 -11.55 42.24 4.51
CA LEU A 13 -11.62 41.47 3.25
C LEU A 13 -10.40 40.56 3.05
N ALA A 14 -9.20 41.00 3.44
CA ALA A 14 -7.99 40.19 3.33
C ALA A 14 -8.00 38.98 4.29
N ALA A 15 -8.50 39.16 5.51
CA ALA A 15 -8.63 38.08 6.49
C ALA A 15 -9.68 37.02 6.06
N LEU A 16 -10.75 37.43 5.39
CA LEU A 16 -11.77 36.50 4.88
C LEU A 16 -11.26 35.67 3.68
N ALA A 17 -10.35 36.22 2.87
CA ALA A 17 -9.74 35.49 1.75
C ALA A 17 -8.71 34.43 2.21
N ALA A 18 -8.10 34.60 3.40
CA ALA A 18 -7.11 33.67 3.95
C ALA A 18 -7.73 32.55 4.83
N GLY A 19 -9.01 32.65 5.20
CA GLY A 19 -9.64 31.80 6.23
C GLY A 19 -10.01 30.37 5.83
N ASN A 20 -9.81 29.92 4.59
CA ASN A 20 -10.25 28.58 4.14
C ASN A 20 -9.13 27.53 4.08
N ALA A 21 -7.90 27.84 4.47
CA ALA A 21 -6.74 26.98 4.18
C ALA A 21 -6.12 26.23 5.38
N LEU A 22 -6.77 26.18 6.55
CA LEU A 22 -6.17 25.59 7.75
C LEU A 22 -7.11 24.62 8.48
N ALA A 23 -7.52 23.56 7.79
CA ALA A 23 -8.00 22.32 8.44
C ALA A 23 -8.03 21.16 7.44
N ALA A 24 -6.89 20.54 7.15
CA ALA A 24 -6.86 19.17 6.60
C ALA A 24 -5.54 18.48 6.95
N GLY A 25 -5.62 17.39 7.73
CA GLY A 25 -4.63 16.31 7.72
C GLY A 25 -4.58 15.61 6.34
N PRO A 26 -3.83 14.50 6.18
CA PRO A 26 -3.24 14.06 4.90
C PRO A 26 -4.22 13.38 3.92
N ALA A 27 -5.35 14.02 3.65
CA ALA A 27 -6.16 13.83 2.47
C ALA A 27 -6.55 15.24 2.03
N ALA A 28 -6.02 15.69 0.89
CA ALA A 28 -6.41 16.96 0.31
C ALA A 28 -7.93 17.08 0.30
N ALA A 29 -8.47 18.13 0.94
CA ALA A 29 -9.90 18.36 0.95
C ALA A 29 -10.38 18.50 -0.50
N LYS A 30 -11.23 17.57 -0.95
CA LYS A 30 -11.78 17.58 -2.31
C LYS A 30 -12.48 18.92 -2.55
N THR A 31 -12.19 19.53 -3.69
CA THR A 31 -12.88 20.71 -4.16
C THR A 31 -14.34 20.36 -4.48
N ARG A 32 -15.23 21.36 -4.41
CA ARG A 32 -16.64 21.16 -4.79
C ARG A 32 -16.80 20.67 -6.24
N ALA A 33 -15.90 21.08 -7.13
CA ALA A 33 -15.88 20.64 -8.52
C ALA A 33 -15.57 19.14 -8.63
N GLU A 34 -14.60 18.64 -7.88
CA GLU A 34 -14.27 17.21 -7.83
C GLU A 34 -15.41 16.38 -7.26
N VAL A 35 -16.08 16.86 -6.20
CA VAL A 35 -17.25 16.17 -5.64
C VAL A 35 -18.41 16.10 -6.64
N GLN A 36 -18.65 17.16 -7.42
CA GLN A 36 -19.68 17.13 -8.46
C GLN A 36 -19.33 16.20 -9.60
N ALA A 37 -18.07 16.17 -10.02
CA ALA A 37 -17.59 15.24 -11.04
C ALA A 37 -17.74 13.78 -10.58
N GLU A 38 -17.39 13.48 -9.32
CA GLU A 38 -17.55 12.15 -8.73
C GLU A 38 -19.02 11.73 -8.61
N LEU A 39 -19.91 12.66 -8.27
CA LEU A 39 -21.34 12.38 -8.19
C LEU A 39 -21.94 12.09 -9.57
N LEU A 40 -21.56 12.85 -10.59
CA LEU A 40 -21.97 12.62 -11.97
C LEU A 40 -21.47 11.27 -12.48
N GLU A 41 -20.23 10.91 -12.16
CA GLU A 41 -19.66 9.63 -12.53
C GLU A 41 -20.38 8.47 -11.83
N ALA A 42 -20.65 8.59 -10.52
CA ALA A 42 -21.40 7.59 -9.76
C ALA A 42 -22.83 7.40 -10.27
N GLN A 43 -23.47 8.48 -10.73
CA GLN A 43 -24.77 8.40 -11.42
C GLN A 43 -24.66 7.67 -12.76
N ARG A 44 -23.64 7.97 -13.55
CA ARG A 44 -23.42 7.36 -14.86
C ARG A 44 -23.07 5.88 -14.77
N SER A 45 -22.24 5.49 -13.80
CA SER A 45 -21.81 4.11 -13.57
C SER A 45 -22.84 3.28 -12.79
N GLY A 46 -23.84 3.94 -12.19
CA GLY A 46 -24.81 3.30 -11.31
C GLY A 46 -24.23 2.85 -9.97
N ASP A 47 -23.10 3.44 -9.52
CA ASP A 47 -22.47 3.15 -8.23
C ASP A 47 -23.18 3.79 -7.03
N LEU A 48 -24.26 4.55 -7.26
CA LEU A 48 -25.14 5.02 -6.20
C LEU A 48 -25.86 3.84 -5.53
N VAL A 49 -25.97 3.91 -4.20
CA VAL A 49 -26.64 2.91 -3.38
C VAL A 49 -28.13 3.25 -3.27
N ASP A 50 -28.99 2.27 -3.54
CA ASP A 50 -30.41 2.36 -3.27
C ASP A 50 -30.68 2.24 -1.76
N LEU A 51 -31.45 3.19 -1.20
CA LEU A 51 -31.70 3.25 0.24
C LEU A 51 -32.66 2.18 0.75
N GLY A 52 -33.44 1.56 -0.14
CA GLY A 52 -34.37 0.49 0.23
C GLY A 52 -33.70 -0.88 0.33
N THR A 53 -32.80 -1.18 -0.60
CA THR A 53 -32.14 -2.49 -0.73
C THR A 53 -30.71 -2.51 -0.21
N GLY A 54 -30.05 -1.35 -0.09
CA GLY A 54 -28.63 -1.25 0.25
C GLY A 54 -27.68 -1.71 -0.86
N GLN A 55 -28.23 -2.07 -2.03
CA GLN A 55 -27.47 -2.50 -3.21
C GLN A 55 -27.22 -1.31 -4.15
N LYS A 56 -26.24 -1.45 -5.05
CA LYS A 56 -25.97 -0.40 -6.04
C LYS A 56 -26.96 -0.44 -7.20
N LEU A 57 -27.26 0.70 -7.79
CA LEU A 57 -28.20 0.77 -8.92
C LEU A 57 -27.76 -0.07 -10.13
N ASN A 58 -26.44 -0.21 -10.36
CA ASN A 58 -25.89 -1.09 -11.40
C ASN A 58 -26.02 -2.59 -11.10
N GLU A 59 -26.21 -2.97 -9.83
CA GLU A 59 -26.49 -4.35 -9.41
C GLU A 59 -27.98 -4.66 -9.57
N LEU A 60 -28.87 -3.73 -9.21
CA LEU A 60 -30.33 -3.90 -9.39
C LEU A 60 -30.77 -3.83 -10.86
N TYR A 61 -30.18 -2.91 -11.63
CA TYR A 61 -30.59 -2.62 -13.01
C TYR A 61 -29.40 -2.68 -13.97
N PRO A 62 -28.73 -3.84 -14.12
CA PRO A 62 -27.51 -3.97 -14.92
C PRO A 62 -27.71 -3.55 -16.39
N ASN A 63 -28.93 -3.71 -16.92
CA ASN A 63 -29.27 -3.31 -18.30
C ASN A 63 -29.36 -1.78 -18.50
N ARG A 64 -29.37 -0.98 -17.42
CA ARG A 64 -29.49 0.49 -17.48
C ARG A 64 -28.15 1.21 -17.35
N TYR A 65 -27.09 0.49 -17.02
CA TYR A 65 -25.76 1.07 -16.78
C TYR A 65 -24.71 0.41 -17.67
N PRO A 66 -23.61 1.10 -17.98
CA PRO A 66 -22.51 0.51 -18.73
C PRO A 66 -21.97 -0.73 -18.01
N ALA A 67 -21.71 -1.80 -18.77
CA ALA A 67 -21.09 -2.99 -18.23
C ALA A 67 -19.71 -2.61 -17.65
N LYS A 68 -19.51 -2.89 -16.36
CA LYS A 68 -18.22 -2.68 -15.71
C LYS A 68 -17.19 -3.57 -16.42
N VAL A 69 -16.10 -2.97 -16.88
CA VAL A 69 -14.97 -3.75 -17.42
C VAL A 69 -14.50 -4.65 -16.30
N ALA A 70 -14.79 -5.94 -16.41
CA ALA A 70 -14.29 -6.92 -15.46
C ALA A 70 -12.76 -6.81 -15.47
N ALA A 71 -12.16 -6.62 -14.29
CA ALA A 71 -10.73 -6.74 -14.16
C ALA A 71 -10.30 -8.09 -14.77
N PRO A 72 -9.14 -8.16 -15.44
CA PRO A 72 -8.70 -9.39 -16.09
C PRO A 72 -8.67 -10.52 -15.06
N SER A 73 -9.64 -11.42 -15.14
CA SER A 73 -9.67 -12.65 -14.37
C SER A 73 -8.69 -13.62 -14.99
N ARG A 74 -7.97 -14.38 -14.16
CA ARG A 74 -7.12 -15.46 -14.67
C ARG A 74 -7.97 -16.39 -15.53
N SER A 75 -7.42 -16.78 -16.67
CA SER A 75 -8.05 -17.76 -17.54
C SER A 75 -8.19 -19.09 -16.79
N ARG A 76 -9.19 -19.89 -17.19
CA ARG A 76 -9.36 -21.24 -16.62
C ARG A 76 -8.10 -22.10 -16.79
N ALA A 77 -7.35 -21.89 -17.87
CA ALA A 77 -6.09 -22.58 -18.12
C ALA A 77 -5.02 -22.22 -17.08
N GLU A 78 -4.87 -20.94 -16.74
CA GLU A 78 -3.95 -20.48 -15.71
C GLU A 78 -4.33 -21.00 -14.31
N VAL A 79 -5.62 -20.95 -13.97
CA VAL A 79 -6.13 -21.49 -12.70
C VAL A 79 -5.85 -22.99 -12.58
N ASN A 80 -6.08 -23.75 -13.66
CA ASN A 80 -5.81 -25.19 -13.67
C ASN A 80 -4.31 -25.49 -13.57
N ALA A 81 -3.46 -24.69 -14.22
CA ALA A 81 -2.01 -24.83 -14.14
C ALA A 81 -1.51 -24.59 -12.70
N GLU A 82 -1.98 -23.53 -12.06
CA GLU A 82 -1.66 -23.20 -10.67
C GLU A 82 -2.14 -24.27 -9.69
N LEU A 83 -3.36 -24.79 -9.88
CA LEU A 83 -3.90 -25.87 -9.05
C LEU A 83 -3.10 -27.17 -9.19
N LEU A 84 -2.70 -27.52 -10.41
CA LEU A 84 -1.88 -28.70 -10.66
C LEU A 84 -0.46 -28.56 -10.08
N GLU A 85 0.10 -27.35 -10.12
CA GLU A 85 1.37 -27.04 -9.46
C GLU A 85 1.27 -27.12 -7.93
N ALA A 86 0.20 -26.57 -7.34
CA ALA A 86 -0.07 -26.66 -5.91
C ALA A 86 -0.22 -28.12 -5.45
N GLN A 87 -0.94 -28.95 -6.23
CA GLN A 87 -1.04 -30.39 -5.98
C GLN A 87 0.32 -31.09 -6.06
N ARG A 88 1.13 -30.78 -7.07
CA ARG A 88 2.45 -31.38 -7.25
C ARG A 88 3.43 -31.01 -6.14
N THR A 89 3.39 -29.76 -5.67
CA THR A 89 4.30 -29.23 -4.65
C THR A 89 3.78 -29.43 -3.23
N GLY A 90 2.54 -29.87 -3.06
CA GLY A 90 1.87 -29.96 -1.77
C GLY A 90 1.58 -28.60 -1.14
N ASP A 91 1.56 -27.54 -1.94
CA ASP A 91 1.15 -26.20 -1.52
C ASP A 91 -0.39 -26.09 -1.45
N ILE A 92 -0.98 -27.00 -0.69
CA ILE A 92 -2.41 -27.06 -0.43
C ILE A 92 -2.56 -27.06 1.09
N ALA A 93 -3.38 -26.15 1.61
CA ALA A 93 -3.69 -26.11 3.02
C ALA A 93 -4.59 -27.30 3.41
N ASP A 94 -4.22 -28.01 4.46
CA ASP A 94 -5.06 -29.00 5.10
C ASP A 94 -6.20 -28.31 5.88
N LEU A 95 -7.42 -28.82 5.74
CA LEU A 95 -8.62 -28.19 6.32
C LEU A 95 -8.70 -28.32 7.84
N GLY A 96 -7.99 -29.28 8.44
CA GLY A 96 -7.99 -29.49 9.89
C GLY A 96 -6.93 -28.66 10.61
N THR A 97 -5.72 -28.60 10.05
CA THR A 97 -4.56 -27.97 10.68
C THR A 97 -4.25 -26.57 10.15
N GLY A 98 -4.73 -26.23 8.95
CA GLY A 98 -4.37 -25.00 8.23
C GLY A 98 -2.93 -24.98 7.71
N GLN A 99 -2.15 -26.04 7.96
CA GLN A 99 -0.78 -26.18 7.48
C GLN A 99 -0.76 -26.72 6.05
N LYS A 100 0.33 -26.50 5.32
CA LYS A 100 0.46 -27.02 3.95
C LYS A 100 0.72 -28.51 3.96
N LEU A 101 0.20 -29.25 2.99
CA LEU A 101 0.40 -30.70 2.89
C LEU A 101 1.89 -31.09 2.77
N ASN A 102 2.72 -30.24 2.17
CA ASN A 102 4.17 -30.43 2.12
C ASN A 102 4.89 -30.20 3.45
N GLU A 103 4.30 -29.46 4.37
CA GLU A 103 4.80 -29.27 5.74
C GLU A 103 4.42 -30.48 6.61
N ILE A 104 3.20 -31.00 6.43
CA ILE A 104 2.68 -32.16 7.18
C ILE A 104 3.31 -33.47 6.68
N TYR A 105 3.48 -33.62 5.36
CA TYR A 105 3.99 -34.82 4.71
C TYR A 105 5.18 -34.53 3.79
N PRO A 106 6.32 -34.05 4.32
CA PRO A 106 7.47 -33.62 3.51
C PRO A 106 8.02 -34.73 2.62
N ASN A 107 7.87 -36.00 3.01
CA ASN A 107 8.33 -37.15 2.23
C ASN A 107 7.44 -37.48 1.01
N ARG A 108 6.23 -36.89 0.92
CA ARG A 108 5.28 -37.13 -0.19
C ARG A 108 5.38 -36.10 -1.30
N TYR A 109 6.13 -35.03 -1.08
CA TYR A 109 6.23 -33.90 -2.01
C TYR A 109 7.70 -33.63 -2.34
N PRO A 110 7.99 -33.08 -3.52
CA PRO A 110 9.36 -32.71 -3.86
C PRO A 110 9.88 -31.68 -2.86
N ALA A 111 11.12 -31.87 -2.40
CA ALA A 111 11.78 -30.91 -1.53
C ALA A 111 11.78 -29.54 -2.21
N LYS A 112 11.24 -28.53 -1.50
CA LYS A 112 11.31 -27.16 -1.97
C LYS A 112 12.78 -26.81 -2.13
N ALA A 113 13.19 -26.40 -3.33
CA ALA A 113 14.52 -25.88 -3.53
C ALA A 113 14.74 -24.77 -2.50
N ALA A 114 15.70 -24.97 -1.60
CA ALA A 114 16.09 -23.91 -0.69
C ALA A 114 16.44 -22.71 -1.57
N ALA A 115 15.77 -21.58 -1.34
CA ALA A 115 16.18 -20.32 -1.97
C ALA A 115 17.69 -20.17 -1.75
N PRO A 116 18.46 -19.67 -2.73
CA PRO A 116 19.90 -19.57 -2.61
C PRO A 116 20.22 -18.80 -1.33
N SER A 117 20.66 -19.53 -0.31
CA SER A 117 21.16 -18.94 0.92
C SER A 117 22.47 -18.26 0.56
N ARG A 118 22.66 -17.01 1.01
CA ARG A 118 23.94 -16.31 0.80
C ARG A 118 25.06 -17.22 1.25
N SER A 119 26.13 -17.32 0.45
CA SER A 119 27.24 -18.17 0.82
C SER A 119 27.89 -17.62 2.10
N ARG A 120 28.56 -18.47 2.87
CA ARG A 120 29.35 -18.00 4.03
C ARG A 120 30.38 -16.94 3.63
N ALA A 121 30.87 -17.01 2.39
CA ALA A 121 31.80 -16.02 1.84
C ALA A 121 31.13 -14.65 1.70
N ASP A 122 29.92 -14.61 1.16
CA ASP A 122 29.14 -13.36 0.98
C ASP A 122 28.79 -12.74 2.35
N VAL A 123 28.35 -13.57 3.31
CA VAL A 123 28.05 -13.11 4.68
C VAL A 123 29.31 -12.54 5.35
N ASN A 124 30.46 -13.19 5.17
CA ASN A 124 31.73 -12.71 5.73
C ASN A 124 32.24 -11.44 5.03
N ALA A 125 31.96 -11.27 3.73
CA ALA A 125 32.28 -10.05 2.99
C ALA A 125 31.43 -8.88 3.50
N GLU A 126 30.12 -9.09 3.61
CA GLU A 126 29.17 -8.12 4.15
C GLU A 126 29.51 -7.72 5.59
N LEU A 127 29.84 -8.69 6.46
CA LEU A 127 30.24 -8.40 7.83
C LEU A 127 31.54 -7.59 7.91
N ARG A 128 32.52 -7.85 7.02
CA ARG A 128 33.74 -7.03 6.95
C ARG A 128 33.43 -5.61 6.50
N GLU A 129 32.58 -5.44 5.50
CA GLU A 129 32.16 -4.11 5.04
C GLU A 129 31.38 -3.35 6.11
N ALA A 130 30.47 -4.02 6.83
CA ALA A 130 29.74 -3.44 7.95
C ALA A 130 30.69 -3.00 9.07
N ARG A 131 31.71 -3.82 9.39
CA ARG A 131 32.77 -3.44 10.36
C ARG A 131 33.60 -2.26 9.88
N ARG A 132 33.93 -2.20 8.59
CA ARG A 132 34.74 -1.13 7.99
C ARG A 132 33.99 0.21 7.96
N THR A 133 32.70 0.18 7.61
CA THR A 133 31.85 1.37 7.46
C THR A 133 31.15 1.78 8.75
N GLY A 134 31.24 0.97 9.80
CA GLY A 134 30.54 1.18 11.06
C GLY A 134 29.03 0.96 10.95
N ASP A 135 28.57 0.25 9.93
CA ASP A 135 27.16 -0.15 9.73
C ASP A 135 26.79 -1.35 10.62
N ILE A 136 27.14 -1.25 11.90
CA ILE A 136 26.83 -2.22 12.94
C ILE A 136 25.98 -1.49 13.97
N VAL A 137 24.83 -2.05 14.30
CA VAL A 137 23.94 -1.52 15.31
C VAL A 137 24.49 -1.86 16.68
N ASP A 138 24.68 -0.84 17.52
CA ASP A 138 24.98 -1.01 18.94
C ASP A 138 23.73 -1.47 19.69
N LEU A 139 23.84 -2.54 20.47
CA LEU A 139 22.70 -3.14 21.19
C LEU A 139 22.22 -2.29 22.38
N GLY A 140 23.06 -1.40 22.91
CA GLY A 140 22.69 -0.54 24.04
C GLY A 140 21.92 0.70 23.61
N THR A 141 22.27 1.29 22.47
CA THR A 141 21.71 2.56 21.99
C THR A 141 20.77 2.41 20.79
N GLY A 142 20.82 1.27 20.08
CA GLY A 142 20.06 1.03 18.86
C GLY A 142 20.54 1.84 17.64
N LYS A 143 21.62 2.60 17.78
CA LYS A 143 22.23 3.43 16.72
C LYS A 143 23.39 2.70 16.05
N LYS A 144 23.74 3.12 14.84
CA LYS A 144 24.89 2.55 14.14
C LYS A 144 26.21 3.08 14.72
N LEU A 145 27.26 2.26 14.68
CA LEU A 145 28.57 2.63 15.21
C LEU A 145 29.17 3.85 14.51
N ASN A 146 28.89 4.04 13.21
CA ASN A 146 29.29 5.24 12.48
C ASN A 146 28.52 6.51 12.86
N GLU A 147 27.29 6.39 13.38
CA GLU A 147 26.52 7.51 13.92
C GLU A 147 27.00 7.89 15.32
N LEU A 148 27.41 6.90 16.12
CA LEU A 148 27.93 7.11 17.48
C LEU A 148 29.37 7.62 17.47
N TYR A 149 30.18 7.11 16.53
CA TYR A 149 31.62 7.40 16.44
C TYR A 149 32.01 7.81 15.02
N PRO A 150 31.48 8.93 14.49
CA PRO A 150 31.73 9.35 13.11
C PRO A 150 33.22 9.54 12.78
N ASN A 151 34.04 9.90 13.77
CA ASN A 151 35.49 10.07 13.60
C ASN A 151 36.28 8.74 13.50
N ARG A 152 35.64 7.59 13.78
CA ARG A 152 36.28 6.26 13.75
C ARG A 152 35.95 5.46 12.48
N TYR A 153 35.07 5.99 11.63
CA TYR A 153 34.59 5.31 10.44
C TYR A 153 34.69 6.23 9.23
N PRO A 154 34.88 5.67 8.02
CA PRO A 154 34.91 6.48 6.81
C PRO A 154 33.55 7.15 6.60
N THR A 155 33.57 8.45 6.32
CA THR A 155 32.37 9.19 5.93
C THR A 155 31.90 8.66 4.58
N LYS A 156 30.62 8.30 4.45
CA LYS A 156 30.00 8.02 3.15
C LYS A 156 30.16 9.26 2.28
N GLY A 157 31.00 9.18 1.25
CA GLY A 157 31.05 10.15 0.15
C GLY A 157 29.87 9.95 -0.79
#